data_AF-A0A8U0V5L1-F1
#
_entry.id   AF-A0A8U0V5L1-F1
#
_cell.length_a   1.000
_cell.length_b   1.000
_cell.length_c   1.000
_cell.angle_alpha   90.00
_cell.angle_beta   90.00
_cell.angle_gamma   90.00
#
_symmetry.space_group_name_H-M   'P 1'
#
loop_
_entity.id
_entity.type
_entity.pdbx_description
1 polymer ?
#
loop_
_entity_poly.entity_id
_entity_poly.type
_entity_poly.pdbx_seq_one_letter_code
_entity_poly.pdbx_strand_id
1 'polypeptide(L)'
;MRRSLSLGVLEPRPPGKRWLVAGLGNPGLPRTRHSVGLAVLGQLAQRLGVADGWARDRHCAADLALASLGDAQLVLLRPRRLMNLNGRSVARAAELFGLTAEEVYLVHDELDKPLGKLALKLGGSSRGHNGVRSCIACLNSSLSGPL
;
A
#
# COMPACT_ATOMS: atom_id res chain seq x y z
N MET A 1 -13.37 33.89 11.80
CA MET A 1 -11.99 33.37 11.98
C MET A 1 -11.80 32.15 11.08
N ARG A 2 -10.99 32.26 10.03
CA ARG A 2 -10.70 31.17 9.09
C ARG A 2 -9.54 30.35 9.65
N ARG A 3 -9.78 29.12 10.13
CA ARG A 3 -8.69 28.20 10.49
C ARG A 3 -8.06 27.70 9.19
N SER A 4 -6.90 28.27 8.86
CA SER A 4 -5.99 27.77 7.84
C SER A 4 -5.55 26.35 8.24
N LEU A 5 -6.04 25.33 7.54
CA LEU A 5 -5.50 23.97 7.63
C LEU A 5 -4.20 23.96 6.84
N SER A 6 -3.09 24.14 7.56
CA SER A 6 -1.75 23.88 7.04
C SER A 6 -1.68 22.41 6.61
N LEU A 7 -1.20 22.16 5.39
CA LEU A 7 -0.80 20.86 4.87
C LEU A 7 0.24 20.26 5.83
N GLY A 8 -0.22 19.52 6.83
CA GLY A 8 0.63 18.76 7.72
C GLY A 8 1.28 17.67 6.89
N VAL A 9 2.61 17.71 6.77
CA VAL A 9 3.39 16.49 6.63
C VAL A 9 2.80 15.48 7.62
N LEU A 10 2.52 14.26 7.15
CA LEU A 10 2.12 13.16 8.03
C LEU A 10 3.33 12.87 8.93
N GLU A 11 3.44 13.63 10.01
CA GLU A 11 4.53 13.52 10.98
C GLU A 11 4.46 12.11 11.59
N PRO A 12 5.48 11.26 11.39
CA PRO A 12 5.48 9.93 11.99
C PRO A 12 5.51 10.06 13.53
N ARG A 13 4.46 9.55 14.18
CA ARG A 13 4.30 9.47 15.65
C ARG A 13 5.22 8.35 16.24
N PRO A 14 5.63 8.37 17.54
CA PRO A 14 6.67 7.51 18.14
C PRO A 14 6.36 6.00 18.08
N PRO A 15 7.30 5.10 18.46
CA PRO A 15 7.35 3.73 17.98
C PRO A 15 6.20 2.88 18.50
N GLY A 16 5.39 2.40 17.57
CA GLY A 16 4.47 1.28 17.70
C GLY A 16 4.62 0.40 16.46
N LYS A 17 4.15 -0.84 16.52
CA LYS A 17 4.26 -1.77 15.40
C LYS A 17 3.62 -1.16 14.15
N ARG A 18 4.30 -1.16 13.00
CA ARG A 18 3.73 -0.61 11.76
C ARG A 18 3.59 -1.70 10.72
N TRP A 19 2.55 -1.57 9.91
CA TRP A 19 2.31 -2.45 8.78
C TRP A 19 1.88 -1.62 7.59
N LEU A 20 2.36 -1.97 6.39
CA LEU A 20 1.93 -1.36 5.14
C LEU A 20 0.99 -2.31 4.41
N VAL A 21 -0.20 -1.82 4.04
CA VAL A 21 -1.14 -2.54 3.17
C VAL A 21 -1.27 -1.75 1.87
N ALA A 22 -0.73 -2.32 0.78
CA ALA A 22 -0.74 -1.70 -0.54
C ALA A 22 -1.77 -2.36 -1.44
N GLY A 23 -2.75 -1.57 -1.91
CA GLY A 23 -3.69 -1.99 -2.94
C GLY A 23 -3.08 -1.77 -4.32
N LEU A 24 -2.78 -2.84 -5.05
CA LEU A 24 -2.21 -2.72 -6.39
C LEU A 24 -3.30 -2.32 -7.40
N GLY A 25 -2.92 -1.51 -8.38
CA GLY A 25 -3.83 -1.08 -9.44
C GLY A 25 -3.26 -0.02 -10.37
N ASN A 26 -4.07 0.34 -11.37
CA ASN A 26 -3.77 1.42 -12.30
C ASN A 26 -4.61 2.66 -11.99
N PRO A 27 -3.97 3.83 -11.73
CA PRO A 27 -4.65 5.11 -11.65
C PRO A 27 -5.44 5.39 -12.94
N GLY A 28 -6.64 5.95 -12.80
CA GLY A 28 -7.50 6.25 -13.95
C GLY A 28 -8.19 5.04 -14.58
N LEU A 29 -7.91 3.81 -14.14
CA LEU A 29 -8.59 2.58 -14.57
C LEU A 29 -9.35 1.90 -13.42
N PRO A 30 -10.29 2.60 -12.76
CA PRO A 30 -11.15 1.97 -11.76
C PRO A 30 -12.05 0.93 -12.43
N ARG A 31 -12.45 -0.10 -11.66
CA ARG A 31 -13.35 -1.20 -12.10
C ARG A 31 -12.75 -2.23 -13.08
N THR A 32 -11.44 -2.22 -13.30
CA THR A 32 -10.76 -3.37 -13.93
C THR A 32 -10.39 -4.40 -12.86
N ARG A 33 -10.32 -5.68 -13.23
CA ARG A 33 -9.87 -6.76 -12.31
C ARG A 33 -8.50 -6.43 -11.70
N HIS A 34 -7.60 -5.87 -12.53
CA HIS A 34 -6.27 -5.45 -12.11
C HIS A 34 -6.24 -4.28 -11.11
N SER A 35 -7.34 -3.56 -10.94
CA SER A 35 -7.47 -2.48 -9.95
C SER A 35 -8.29 -2.90 -8.73
N VAL A 36 -8.54 -4.21 -8.53
CA VAL A 36 -9.30 -4.70 -7.37
C VAL A 36 -8.63 -4.36 -6.05
N GLY A 37 -7.29 -4.32 -6.00
CA GLY A 37 -6.53 -3.92 -4.82
C GLY A 37 -6.90 -2.51 -4.36
N LEU A 38 -7.00 -1.55 -5.28
CA LEU A 38 -7.43 -0.18 -4.96
C LEU A 38 -8.85 -0.13 -4.40
N ALA A 39 -9.77 -0.95 -4.92
CA ALA A 39 -11.15 -1.03 -4.44
C ALA A 39 -11.23 -1.62 -3.02
N VAL A 40 -10.47 -2.69 -2.76
CA VAL A 40 -10.36 -3.30 -1.43
C VAL A 40 -9.83 -2.29 -0.42
N LEU A 41 -8.79 -1.53 -0.78
CA LEU A 41 -8.22 -0.50 0.09
C LEU A 41 -9.22 0.63 0.39
N GLY A 42 -10.06 1.01 -0.58
CA GLY A 42 -11.15 1.96 -0.36
C GLY A 42 -12.16 1.45 0.68
N GLN A 43 -12.56 0.17 0.58
CA GLN A 43 -13.48 -0.45 1.54
C GLN A 43 -12.83 -0.65 2.93
N LEU A 44 -11.55 -1.02 2.97
CA LEU A 44 -10.80 -1.16 4.21
C LEU A 44 -10.70 0.17 4.95
N ALA A 45 -10.40 1.27 4.24
CA ALA A 45 -10.35 2.61 4.81
C ALA A 45 -11.72 3.04 5.40
N GLN A 46 -12.83 2.70 4.73
CA GLN A 46 -14.19 2.95 5.25
C GLN A 46 -14.42 2.20 6.57
N ARG A 47 -14.09 0.90 6.62
CA ARG A 47 -14.26 0.08 7.83
C ARG A 47 -13.39 0.53 9.00
N LEU A 48 -12.22 1.09 8.71
CA LEU A 48 -11.29 1.62 9.71
C LEU A 48 -11.60 3.07 10.11
N GLY A 49 -12.63 3.70 9.52
CA GLY A 49 -13.00 5.08 9.84
C GLY A 49 -12.02 6.15 9.34
N VAL A 50 -11.20 5.83 8.32
CA VAL A 50 -10.14 6.71 7.79
C VAL A 50 -10.34 7.04 6.31
N ALA A 51 -11.56 6.84 5.78
CA ALA A 51 -11.86 7.08 4.37
C ALA A 51 -11.67 8.53 3.92
N ASP A 52 -11.84 9.50 4.82
CA ASP A 52 -11.58 10.92 4.52
C ASP A 52 -10.12 11.33 4.77
N GLY A 53 -9.30 10.41 5.30
CA GLY A 53 -7.91 10.63 5.68
C GLY A 53 -6.89 10.36 4.57
N TRP A 54 -7.33 10.10 3.33
CA TRP A 54 -6.40 9.90 2.22
C TRP A 54 -5.68 11.20 1.86
N ALA A 55 -4.36 11.20 2.01
CA ALA A 55 -3.48 12.30 1.64
C ALA A 55 -2.52 11.87 0.53
N ARG A 56 -2.32 12.74 -0.46
CA ARG A 56 -1.33 12.51 -1.51
C ARG A 56 0.07 12.70 -0.95
N ASP A 57 0.91 11.69 -1.07
CA ASP A 57 2.34 11.77 -0.80
C ASP A 57 3.16 11.77 -2.10
N ARG A 58 3.98 12.81 -2.27
CA ARG A 58 4.81 12.99 -3.47
C ARG A 58 6.09 12.17 -3.44
N HIS A 59 6.59 11.80 -2.26
CA HIS A 59 7.85 11.08 -2.08
C HIS A 59 7.69 9.63 -2.53
N CYS A 60 6.59 8.97 -2.18
CA CYS A 60 6.26 7.63 -2.67
C CYS A 60 5.32 7.63 -3.90
N ALA A 61 4.84 8.79 -4.34
CA ALA A 61 3.88 8.92 -5.43
C ALA A 61 2.66 8.01 -5.23
N ALA A 62 2.02 8.13 -4.08
CA ALA A 62 0.85 7.37 -3.69
C ALA A 62 -0.15 8.26 -2.94
N ASP A 63 -1.38 7.81 -2.81
CA ASP A 63 -2.28 8.31 -1.77
C ASP A 63 -2.12 7.39 -0.55
N LEU A 64 -2.01 7.98 0.65
CA LEU A 64 -1.81 7.29 1.92
C LEU A 64 -2.94 7.59 2.90
N ALA A 65 -3.34 6.63 3.71
CA ALA A 65 -4.20 6.84 4.88
C ALA A 65 -3.64 6.07 6.07
N LEU A 66 -3.73 6.62 7.28
CA LEU A 66 -3.22 6.01 8.50
C LEU A 66 -4.38 5.59 9.39
N ALA A 67 -4.38 4.34 9.84
CA ALA A 67 -5.35 3.83 10.80
C ALA A 67 -4.64 3.26 12.03
N SER A 68 -5.24 3.43 13.20
CA SER A 68 -4.81 2.73 14.41
C SER A 68 -5.48 1.36 14.50
N LEU A 69 -4.73 0.34 14.87
CA LEU A 69 -5.20 -1.02 15.09
C LEU A 69 -4.53 -1.59 16.35
N GLY A 70 -5.17 -1.40 17.50
CA GLY A 70 -4.57 -1.74 18.79
C GLY A 70 -3.31 -0.92 19.06
N ASP A 71 -2.20 -1.60 19.31
CA ASP A 71 -0.85 -1.03 19.48
C ASP A 71 -0.11 -0.81 18.16
N ALA A 72 -0.72 -1.18 17.03
CA ALA A 72 -0.16 -1.03 15.70
C ALA A 72 -0.74 0.16 14.92
N GLN A 73 0.05 0.71 14.01
CA GLN A 73 -0.40 1.64 12.98
C GLN A 73 -0.40 0.95 11.61
N LEU A 74 -1.55 0.99 10.95
CA LEU A 74 -1.72 0.51 9.58
C LEU A 74 -1.55 1.67 8.62
N VAL A 75 -0.59 1.55 7.71
CA VAL A 75 -0.40 2.45 6.58
C VAL A 75 -1.13 1.86 5.38
N LEU A 76 -2.18 2.50 4.92
CA LEU A 76 -2.88 2.13 3.69
C LEU A 76 -2.26 2.88 2.52
N LEU A 77 -1.97 2.19 1.43
CA LEU A 77 -1.29 2.77 0.27
C LEU A 77 -2.04 2.44 -1.03
N ARG A 78 -2.27 3.49 -1.84
CA ARG A 78 -2.77 3.40 -3.21
C ARG A 78 -1.75 4.02 -4.18
N PRO A 79 -1.01 3.21 -4.97
CA PRO A 79 0.00 3.74 -5.88
C PRO A 79 -0.62 4.67 -6.92
N ARG A 80 0.07 5.77 -7.24
CA ARG A 80 -0.30 6.68 -8.33
C ARG A 80 0.55 6.47 -9.58
N ARG A 81 1.06 5.24 -9.76
CA ARG A 81 1.86 4.81 -10.89
C ARG A 81 1.15 3.70 -11.65
N LEU A 82 1.52 3.48 -12.91
CA LEU A 82 1.06 2.31 -13.66
C LEU A 82 1.47 1.01 -12.93
N MET A 83 0.74 -0.07 -13.21
CA MET A 83 0.83 -1.35 -12.51
C MET A 83 2.27 -1.88 -12.44
N ASN A 84 3.00 -1.86 -13.56
CA ASN A 84 4.39 -2.31 -13.65
C ASN A 84 5.38 -1.45 -12.84
N LEU A 85 4.95 -0.32 -12.31
CA LEU A 85 5.73 0.61 -11.49
C LEU A 85 5.18 0.76 -10.07
N ASN A 86 4.15 0.00 -9.68
CA ASN A 86 3.58 0.04 -8.33
C ASN A 86 4.65 -0.25 -7.25
N GLY A 87 5.60 -1.16 -7.53
CA GLY A 87 6.68 -1.51 -6.60
C GLY A 87 7.55 -0.33 -6.17
N ARG A 88 7.74 0.67 -7.04
CA ARG A 88 8.48 1.90 -6.69
C ARG A 88 7.76 2.70 -5.62
N SER A 89 6.43 2.75 -5.67
CA SER A 89 5.63 3.44 -4.66
C SER A 89 5.62 2.66 -3.34
N VAL A 90 5.48 1.33 -3.41
CA VAL A 90 5.45 0.46 -2.24
C VAL A 90 6.80 0.48 -1.51
N ALA A 91 7.91 0.25 -2.21
CA ALA A 91 9.24 0.23 -1.60
C ALA A 91 9.60 1.59 -0.98
N ARG A 92 9.30 2.69 -1.68
CA ARG A 92 9.56 4.02 -1.13
C ARG A 92 8.71 4.33 0.11
N ALA A 93 7.48 3.85 0.17
CA ALA A 93 6.68 3.97 1.39
C ALA A 93 7.23 3.10 2.52
N ALA A 94 7.65 1.87 2.24
CA ALA A 94 8.29 1.02 3.24
C ALA A 94 9.51 1.72 3.87
N GLU A 95 10.38 2.32 3.06
CA GLU A 95 11.51 3.14 3.53
C GLU A 95 11.05 4.33 4.40
N LEU A 96 10.05 5.10 3.96
CA LEU A 96 9.54 6.26 4.70
C LEU A 96 8.96 5.89 6.07
N PHE A 97 8.37 4.70 6.19
CA PHE A 97 7.77 4.22 7.44
C PHE A 97 8.68 3.33 8.27
N GLY A 98 9.90 3.03 7.78
CA GLY A 98 10.88 2.17 8.46
C GLY A 98 10.47 0.70 8.51
N LEU A 99 9.90 0.19 7.42
CA LEU A 99 9.32 -1.15 7.34
C LEU A 99 10.20 -2.13 6.56
N THR A 100 10.27 -3.38 7.02
CA THR A 100 10.86 -4.49 6.25
C THR A 100 9.84 -5.10 5.27
N ALA A 101 10.29 -6.01 4.39
CA ALA A 101 9.42 -6.65 3.41
C ALA A 101 8.33 -7.51 4.06
N GLU A 102 8.67 -8.13 5.20
CA GLU A 102 7.77 -8.93 6.03
C GLU A 102 6.63 -8.09 6.64
N GLU A 103 6.81 -6.77 6.70
CA GLU A 103 5.82 -5.83 7.22
C GLU A 103 4.92 -5.22 6.13
N VAL A 104 5.07 -5.68 4.88
CA VAL A 104 4.32 -5.21 3.71
C VAL A 104 3.34 -6.28 3.20
N TYR A 105 2.07 -5.92 3.13
CA TYR A 105 1.00 -6.73 2.55
C TYR A 105 0.57 -6.13 1.20
N LEU A 106 0.57 -6.96 0.17
CA LEU A 106 0.08 -6.59 -1.16
C LEU A 106 -1.33 -7.16 -1.37
N VAL A 107 -2.26 -6.31 -1.81
CA VAL A 107 -3.62 -6.70 -2.19
C VAL A 107 -3.76 -6.58 -3.71
N HIS A 108 -4.06 -7.69 -4.38
CA HIS A 108 -4.10 -7.76 -5.84
C HIS A 108 -5.09 -8.84 -6.33
N ASP A 109 -5.34 -8.89 -7.64
CA ASP A 109 -6.14 -9.96 -8.28
C ASP A 109 -5.32 -11.23 -8.51
N GLU A 110 -5.99 -12.39 -8.46
CA GLU A 110 -5.40 -13.71 -8.72
C GLU A 110 -6.22 -14.40 -9.82
N LEU A 111 -5.54 -14.80 -10.90
CA LEU A 111 -6.16 -15.46 -12.05
C LEU A 111 -6.31 -16.96 -11.84
N ASP A 112 -5.46 -17.53 -10.99
CA ASP A 112 -5.39 -18.99 -10.79
C ASP A 112 -6.38 -19.49 -9.72
N LYS A 113 -7.28 -18.63 -9.23
CA LYS A 113 -8.29 -18.96 -8.23
C LYS A 113 -9.70 -18.71 -8.75
N PRO A 114 -10.69 -19.52 -8.33
CA PRO A 114 -12.10 -19.24 -8.62
C PRO A 114 -12.51 -17.87 -8.11
N LEU A 115 -13.44 -17.22 -8.83
CA LEU A 115 -13.99 -15.92 -8.44
C LEU A 115 -14.57 -15.98 -7.01
N GLY A 116 -14.30 -14.93 -6.23
CA GLY A 116 -14.78 -14.81 -4.84
C GLY A 116 -13.92 -15.56 -3.81
N LYS A 117 -12.87 -16.27 -4.24
CA LYS A 117 -11.91 -16.88 -3.31
C LYS A 117 -10.81 -15.91 -2.91
N LEU A 118 -10.63 -15.76 -1.60
CA LEU A 118 -9.52 -15.03 -0.99
C LEU A 118 -8.47 -16.02 -0.49
N ALA A 119 -7.19 -15.65 -0.59
CA ALA A 119 -6.11 -16.38 0.05
C ALA A 119 -5.07 -15.38 0.57
N LEU A 120 -4.44 -15.73 1.70
CA LEU A 120 -3.24 -15.07 2.19
C LEU A 120 -2.05 -15.98 1.90
N LYS A 121 -0.95 -15.39 1.44
CA LYS A 121 0.27 -16.12 1.12
C LYS A 121 1.48 -15.28 1.53
N LEU A 122 2.44 -15.93 2.17
CA LEU A 122 3.76 -15.37 2.42
C LEU A 122 4.69 -15.69 1.24
N GLY A 123 5.28 -14.66 0.64
CA GLY A 123 6.28 -14.79 -0.43
C GLY A 123 5.81 -15.51 -1.71
N GLY A 124 6.78 -16.04 -2.46
CA GLY A 124 6.57 -16.72 -3.74
C GLY A 124 6.75 -15.82 -4.97
N SER A 125 6.49 -16.38 -6.15
CA SER A 125 6.65 -15.67 -7.42
C SER A 125 5.44 -14.79 -7.74
N SER A 126 5.61 -13.86 -8.69
CA SER A 126 4.54 -12.97 -9.16
C SER A 126 3.43 -13.66 -9.95
N ARG A 127 3.62 -14.92 -10.39
CA ARG A 127 2.69 -15.65 -11.26
C ARG A 127 2.20 -14.84 -12.46
N GLY A 128 3.08 -14.02 -13.04
CA GLY A 128 2.75 -13.15 -14.17
C GLY A 128 2.12 -11.80 -13.80
N HIS A 129 1.75 -11.57 -12.54
CA HIS A 129 1.18 -10.29 -12.10
C HIS A 129 2.23 -9.17 -12.07
N ASN A 130 2.09 -8.17 -12.93
CA ASN A 130 3.08 -7.10 -13.13
C ASN A 130 3.32 -6.24 -11.88
N GLY A 131 2.27 -5.93 -11.11
CA GLY A 131 2.40 -5.19 -9.84
C GLY A 131 3.21 -5.95 -8.79
N VAL A 132 2.87 -7.21 -8.52
CA VAL A 132 3.64 -8.08 -7.61
C VAL A 132 5.08 -8.24 -8.07
N ARG A 133 5.33 -8.47 -9.37
CA ARG A 133 6.68 -8.53 -9.94
C ARG A 133 7.48 -7.25 -9.66
N SER A 134 6.85 -6.09 -9.85
CA SER A 134 7.44 -4.78 -9.55
C SER A 134 7.77 -4.64 -8.07
N CYS A 135 6.88 -5.07 -7.18
CA CYS A 135 7.10 -5.00 -5.72
C CYS A 135 8.25 -5.92 -5.28
N ILE A 136 8.30 -7.17 -5.76
CA ILE A 136 9.40 -8.09 -5.46
C ILE A 136 10.74 -7.48 -5.88
N ALA A 137 10.83 -6.95 -7.09
CA ALA A 137 12.05 -6.34 -7.60
C ALA A 137 12.49 -5.14 -6.76
N CYS A 138 11.57 -4.23 -6.41
CA CYS A 138 11.91 -3.03 -5.66
C CYS A 138 12.19 -3.30 -4.18
N LEU A 139 11.40 -4.13 -3.50
CA LEU A 139 11.60 -4.42 -2.07
C LEU A 139 12.92 -5.16 -1.82
N ASN A 140 13.31 -6.08 -2.71
CA ASN A 140 14.60 -6.77 -2.59
C ASN A 140 15.81 -5.87 -2.86
N SER A 141 15.65 -4.83 -3.70
CA SER A 141 16.73 -3.87 -4.00
C SER A 141 16.83 -2.73 -2.99
N SER A 142 15.70 -2.31 -2.40
CA SER A 142 15.62 -1.20 -1.45
C SER A 142 15.96 -1.59 -0.01
N LEU A 143 15.72 -2.85 0.38
CA LEU A 143 15.85 -3.31 1.77
C LEU A 143 17.15 -4.08 2.05
N SER A 144 18.22 -3.78 1.31
CA SER A 144 19.57 -4.28 1.63
C SER A 144 20.14 -3.58 2.86
N GLY A 145 19.55 -3.83 4.04
CA GLY A 145 20.16 -3.66 5.35
C GLY A 145 20.51 -5.03 5.93
N PRO A 146 21.55 -5.16 6.77
CA PRO A 146 22.02 -6.45 7.24
C PRO A 146 20.94 -7.15 8.07
N LEU A 147 20.85 -8.47 7.90
CA LEU A 147 20.16 -9.39 8.79
C LEU A 147 20.73 -9.30 10.21
#